data_AF-A0AA87MMQ5-F1
#
_entry.id   AF-A0AA87MMQ5-F1
#
_cell.length_a   1.000
_cell.length_b   1.000
_cell.length_c   1.000
_cell.angle_alpha   90.00
_cell.angle_beta   90.00
_cell.angle_gamma   90.00
#
_symmetry.space_group_name_H-M   'P 1'
#
loop_
_entity.id
_entity.type
_entity.pdbx_description
1 polymer ?
#
loop_
_entity_poly.entity_id
_entity_poly.type
_entity_poly.pdbx_seq_one_letter_code
_entity_poly.pdbx_strand_id
1 'polypeptide(L)'
;MRGGGLRGLADGAQKAVYLSVGRGIATCNCDEDLASTIHHELMHNVDYSVFGTSPSPFQTPEWTSLNSKGFQYGSVYYSGTPLTVWTHLINPMPGFLSYYGTTNVTEDRAIFASAIFSDPEQFQSNSLATFCQNDPIVAAKVRNLIAYLNRFWPFAGGESFWKTRMAGTNASCS
;
A
#
# COMPACT_ATOMS: atom_id res chain seq x y z
N MET A 1 -5.13 12.80 -18.24
CA MET A 1 -5.88 12.91 -16.98
C MET A 1 -4.88 13.03 -15.84
N ARG A 2 -5.02 14.01 -14.95
CA ARG A 2 -4.16 14.20 -13.76
C ARG A 2 -4.97 13.80 -12.54
N GLY A 3 -4.95 12.51 -12.22
CA GLY A 3 -5.45 11.95 -10.97
C GLY A 3 -4.43 10.88 -10.54
N GLY A 4 -3.97 10.94 -9.29
CA GLY A 4 -2.86 10.12 -8.79
C GLY A 4 -3.04 8.60 -8.91
N GLY A 5 -4.26 8.11 -9.17
CA GLY A 5 -4.59 6.68 -9.33
C GLY A 5 -4.48 6.11 -10.75
N LEU A 6 -3.90 6.81 -11.73
CA LEU A 6 -3.79 6.33 -13.12
C LEU A 6 -2.33 6.12 -13.58
N ARG A 7 -1.45 5.69 -12.66
CA ARG A 7 -0.06 5.33 -12.99
C ARG A 7 0.12 3.84 -13.24
N GLY A 8 -0.77 3.01 -12.69
CA GLY A 8 -0.78 1.56 -12.84
C GLY A 8 -2.20 0.99 -12.88
N LEU A 9 -2.32 -0.27 -13.29
CA LEU A 9 -3.51 -1.08 -13.16
C LEU A 9 -3.12 -2.55 -13.01
N ALA A 10 -3.55 -3.17 -11.93
CA ALA A 10 -3.51 -4.60 -11.75
C ALA A 10 -4.66 -5.30 -12.49
N ASP A 11 -4.35 -6.32 -13.28
CA ASP A 11 -5.32 -7.27 -13.82
C ASP A 11 -4.97 -8.67 -13.29
N GLY A 12 -5.55 -9.00 -12.14
CA GLY A 12 -5.32 -10.28 -11.46
C GLY A 12 -5.81 -11.48 -12.26
N ALA A 13 -6.85 -11.32 -13.09
CA ALA A 13 -7.37 -12.39 -13.93
C ALA A 13 -6.35 -12.77 -15.02
N GLN A 14 -5.68 -11.77 -15.60
CA GLN A 14 -4.62 -11.97 -16.59
C GLN A 14 -3.22 -12.13 -15.97
N LYS A 15 -3.09 -12.01 -14.64
CA LYS A 15 -1.80 -12.01 -13.92
C LYS A 15 -0.85 -10.93 -14.45
N ALA A 16 -1.41 -9.76 -14.76
CA ALA A 16 -0.71 -8.66 -15.40
C ALA A 16 -0.72 -7.40 -14.53
N VAL A 17 0.29 -6.55 -14.72
CA VAL A 17 0.32 -5.17 -14.26
C VAL A 17 0.57 -4.30 -15.48
N TYR A 18 -0.32 -3.34 -15.73
CA TYR A 18 -0.16 -2.33 -16.76
C TYR A 18 0.36 -1.06 -16.11
N LEU A 19 1.43 -0.48 -16.66
CA LEU A 19 2.01 0.76 -16.15
C LEU A 19 1.89 1.85 -17.21
N SER A 20 1.42 3.02 -16.79
CA SER A 20 1.41 4.19 -17.65
C SER A 20 2.81 4.80 -17.68
N VAL A 21 3.57 4.53 -18.76
CA VAL A 21 4.87 5.14 -18.99
C VAL A 21 4.74 6.46 -19.76
N GLY A 22 5.12 7.57 -19.13
CA GLY A 22 5.09 8.90 -19.74
C GLY A 22 6.30 9.19 -20.63
N ARG A 23 6.21 10.25 -21.45
CA ARG A 23 7.41 10.80 -22.13
C ARG A 23 8.42 11.27 -21.07
N GLY A 24 9.66 10.82 -21.19
CA GLY A 24 10.74 11.24 -20.32
C GLY A 24 11.05 10.29 -19.15
N ILE A 25 10.59 9.03 -19.16
CA ILE A 25 11.02 8.03 -18.15
C ILE A 25 12.55 7.88 -18.10
N ALA A 26 13.23 7.97 -19.25
CA ALA A 26 14.69 7.93 -19.32
C ALA A 26 15.39 9.16 -18.71
N THR A 27 14.64 10.22 -18.41
CA THR A 27 15.16 11.50 -17.94
C THR A 27 14.49 12.00 -16.67
N CYS A 28 13.48 11.29 -16.16
CA CYS A 28 12.82 11.63 -14.90
C CYS A 28 13.65 11.04 -13.75
N ASN A 29 13.73 11.75 -12.63
CA ASN A 29 14.14 11.14 -11.36
C ASN A 29 12.88 10.59 -10.69
N CYS A 30 12.25 9.57 -11.28
CA CYS A 30 10.94 9.06 -10.86
C CYS A 30 10.93 7.55 -10.57
N ASP A 31 12.10 6.95 -10.37
CA ASP A 31 12.26 5.52 -10.11
C ASP A 31 11.47 5.07 -8.88
N GLU A 32 11.51 5.85 -7.80
CA GLU A 32 10.76 5.54 -6.57
C GLU A 32 9.25 5.65 -6.73
N ASP A 33 8.80 6.63 -7.52
CA ASP A 33 7.40 6.78 -7.89
C ASP A 33 6.89 5.58 -8.71
N LEU A 34 7.72 5.06 -9.62
CA LEU A 34 7.42 3.85 -10.36
C LEU A 34 7.48 2.60 -9.48
N ALA A 35 8.51 2.46 -8.64
CA ALA A 35 8.66 1.31 -7.75
C ALA A 35 7.48 1.19 -6.80
N SER A 36 7.05 2.30 -6.21
CA SER A 36 5.82 2.39 -5.42
C SER A 36 4.58 1.94 -6.19
N THR A 37 4.37 2.49 -7.40
CA THR A 37 3.24 2.12 -8.25
C THR A 37 3.27 0.61 -8.54
N ILE A 38 4.43 0.06 -8.87
CA ILE A 38 4.60 -1.38 -9.15
C ILE A 38 4.22 -2.22 -7.92
N HIS A 39 4.71 -1.86 -6.74
CA HIS A 39 4.40 -2.61 -5.52
C HIS A 39 2.94 -2.48 -5.09
N HIS A 40 2.33 -1.31 -5.31
CA HIS A 40 0.90 -1.09 -5.11
C HIS A 40 0.08 -2.02 -6.01
N GLU A 41 0.32 -2.02 -7.32
CA GLU A 41 -0.42 -2.88 -8.26
C GLU A 41 -0.11 -4.37 -8.06
N LEU A 42 1.12 -4.72 -7.71
CA LEU A 42 1.48 -6.10 -7.39
C LEU A 42 0.67 -6.60 -6.17
N MET A 43 0.41 -5.74 -5.19
CA MET A 43 -0.40 -6.10 -4.03
C MET A 43 -1.85 -6.43 -4.42
N HIS A 44 -2.45 -5.66 -5.34
CA HIS A 44 -3.77 -6.00 -5.88
C HIS A 44 -3.79 -7.39 -6.52
N ASN A 45 -2.73 -7.78 -7.24
CA ASN A 45 -2.59 -9.14 -7.78
C ASN A 45 -2.38 -10.22 -6.71
N VAL A 46 -1.65 -9.92 -5.63
CA VAL A 46 -1.53 -10.82 -4.47
C VAL A 46 -2.89 -11.02 -3.82
N ASP A 47 -3.64 -9.95 -3.57
CA ASP A 47 -4.99 -10.02 -3.00
C ASP A 47 -5.94 -10.79 -3.92
N TYR A 48 -5.89 -10.56 -5.23
CA TYR A 48 -6.67 -11.34 -6.20
C TYR A 48 -6.29 -12.83 -6.17
N SER A 49 -5.00 -13.16 -6.05
CA SER A 49 -4.56 -14.56 -6.05
C SER A 49 -4.99 -15.34 -4.82
N VAL A 50 -5.14 -14.66 -3.68
CA VAL A 50 -5.50 -15.29 -2.40
C VAL A 50 -7.01 -15.28 -2.16
N PHE A 51 -7.67 -14.16 -2.44
CA PHE A 51 -9.09 -13.99 -2.17
C PHE A 51 -9.95 -14.34 -3.41
N GLY A 52 -9.36 -14.36 -4.60
CA GLY A 52 -10.09 -14.58 -5.85
C GLY A 52 -11.10 -13.45 -6.10
N THR A 53 -12.24 -13.82 -6.68
CA THR A 53 -13.41 -12.94 -6.81
C THR A 53 -14.44 -13.16 -5.69
N SER A 54 -14.31 -14.24 -4.91
CA SER A 54 -15.20 -14.64 -3.81
C SER A 54 -14.51 -15.65 -2.86
N PRO A 55 -14.35 -15.37 -1.54
CA PRO A 55 -14.74 -14.14 -0.85
C PRO A 55 -13.97 -12.96 -1.42
N SER A 56 -14.68 -11.86 -1.70
CA SER A 56 -14.06 -10.73 -2.39
C SER A 56 -12.87 -10.21 -1.59
N PRO A 57 -11.79 -9.69 -2.22
CA PRO A 57 -10.72 -8.98 -1.50
C PRO A 57 -11.26 -7.81 -0.65
N PHE A 58 -12.51 -7.39 -0.85
CA PHE A 58 -13.26 -6.50 0.03
C PHE A 58 -13.61 -7.06 1.42
N GLN A 59 -13.36 -8.35 1.66
CA GLN A 59 -13.70 -9.06 2.90
C GLN A 59 -12.44 -9.60 3.56
N THR A 60 -11.63 -8.70 4.13
CA THR A 60 -10.51 -9.05 5.02
C THR A 60 -10.84 -8.63 6.46
N PRO A 61 -11.65 -9.42 7.20
CA PRO A 61 -12.09 -9.05 8.55
C PRO A 61 -10.92 -8.72 9.48
N GLU A 62 -9.83 -9.49 9.39
CA GLU A 62 -8.63 -9.28 10.20
C GLU A 62 -8.00 -7.92 9.94
N TRP A 63 -8.03 -7.43 8.70
CA TRP A 63 -7.53 -6.10 8.36
C TRP A 63 -8.51 -5.01 8.82
N THR A 64 -9.78 -5.14 8.44
CA THR A 64 -10.81 -4.13 8.73
C THR A 64 -11.05 -3.97 10.22
N SER A 65 -10.87 -5.02 11.03
CA SER A 65 -10.98 -4.98 12.49
C SER A 65 -9.92 -4.11 13.17
N LEU A 66 -8.81 -3.81 12.48
CA LEU A 66 -7.76 -2.93 13.01
C LEU A 66 -8.16 -1.45 12.91
N ASN A 67 -9.11 -1.10 12.04
CA ASN A 67 -9.53 0.29 11.87
C ASN A 67 -10.14 0.84 13.17
N SER A 68 -10.06 2.17 13.31
CA SER A 68 -10.70 2.88 14.42
C SER A 68 -12.19 2.51 14.53
N LYS A 69 -12.69 2.38 15.76
CA LYS A 69 -14.09 2.02 16.01
C LYS A 69 -15.04 2.97 15.28
N GLY A 70 -15.95 2.41 14.48
CA GLY A 70 -16.95 3.17 13.73
C GLY A 70 -16.45 3.71 12.38
N PHE A 71 -15.19 3.50 12.01
CA PHE A 71 -14.70 3.82 10.68
C PHE A 71 -15.39 2.95 9.62
N GLN A 72 -15.71 3.56 8.48
CA GLN A 72 -16.24 2.88 7.30
C GLN A 72 -15.46 3.34 6.06
N TYR A 73 -15.01 2.40 5.24
CA TYR A 73 -14.38 2.75 3.98
C TYR A 73 -15.33 3.57 3.10
N GLY A 74 -14.77 4.56 2.39
CA GLY A 74 -15.53 5.48 1.55
C GLY A 74 -16.25 6.60 2.30
N SER A 75 -16.18 6.65 3.64
CA SER A 75 -16.82 7.71 4.43
C SER A 75 -16.03 9.02 4.47
N VAL A 76 -14.77 9.02 4.02
CA VAL A 76 -13.89 10.19 4.03
C VAL A 76 -14.08 10.95 2.72
N TYR A 77 -14.76 12.09 2.79
CA TYR A 77 -15.03 12.91 1.62
C TYR A 77 -13.87 13.84 1.28
N TYR A 78 -13.76 14.15 -0.01
CA TYR A 78 -12.85 15.16 -0.56
C TYR A 78 -13.32 16.57 -0.16
N SER A 79 -13.20 16.94 1.12
CA SER A 79 -13.62 18.25 1.63
C SER A 79 -12.54 19.30 1.40
N GLY A 80 -12.18 19.54 0.13
CA GLY A 80 -11.21 20.58 -0.26
C GLY A 80 -9.74 20.21 -0.13
N THR A 81 -9.41 19.00 0.34
CA THR A 81 -8.05 18.44 0.29
C THR A 81 -7.58 18.39 -1.15
N PRO A 82 -6.44 18.97 -1.55
CA PRO A 82 -5.99 18.91 -2.94
C PRO A 82 -5.81 17.48 -3.47
N LEU A 83 -6.24 17.20 -4.71
CA LEU A 83 -6.06 15.88 -5.36
C LEU A 83 -4.60 15.44 -5.36
N THR A 84 -3.66 16.39 -5.35
CA THR A 84 -2.24 16.14 -5.30
C THR A 84 -1.81 15.43 -4.01
N VAL A 85 -2.44 15.71 -2.86
CA VAL A 85 -2.05 15.08 -1.59
C VAL A 85 -2.80 13.79 -1.29
N TRP A 86 -3.79 13.43 -2.11
CA TRP A 86 -4.68 12.30 -1.85
C TRP A 86 -3.93 10.95 -1.79
N THR A 87 -2.91 10.80 -2.63
CA THR A 87 -2.06 9.59 -2.70
C THR A 87 -0.79 9.69 -1.87
N HIS A 88 -0.50 10.85 -1.26
CA HIS A 88 0.73 11.01 -0.47
C HIS A 88 0.70 10.16 0.80
N LEU A 89 1.86 9.63 1.18
CA LEU A 89 2.05 8.93 2.45
C LEU A 89 2.30 9.96 3.56
N ILE A 90 1.23 10.39 4.22
CA ILE A 90 1.23 11.49 5.20
C ILE A 90 0.60 11.14 6.55
N ASN A 91 0.08 9.92 6.68
CA ASN A 91 -0.70 9.47 7.83
C ASN A 91 -1.83 10.45 8.23
N PRO A 92 -2.81 10.69 7.33
CA PRO A 92 -3.78 11.78 7.50
C PRO A 92 -4.79 11.54 8.63
N MET A 93 -4.96 10.29 9.07
CA MET A 93 -5.86 9.92 10.16
C MET A 93 -5.44 8.57 10.76
N PRO A 94 -5.91 8.23 11.99
CA PRO A 94 -5.52 7.01 12.68
C PRO A 94 -5.72 5.74 11.84
N GLY A 95 -4.64 5.02 11.60
CA GLY A 95 -4.62 3.74 10.87
C GLY A 95 -4.46 3.84 9.36
N PHE A 96 -4.30 5.02 8.77
CA PHE A 96 -4.21 5.20 7.31
C PHE A 96 -2.94 5.94 6.94
N LEU A 97 -2.25 5.49 5.88
CA LEU A 97 -1.05 6.17 5.38
C LEU A 97 -1.35 7.25 4.35
N SER A 98 -2.47 7.15 3.63
CA SER A 98 -2.93 8.14 2.66
C SER A 98 -4.44 8.30 2.72
N TYR A 99 -4.97 9.40 2.18
CA TYR A 99 -6.41 9.55 2.04
C TYR A 99 -6.98 8.54 1.04
N TYR A 100 -6.21 8.19 0.01
CA TYR A 100 -6.60 7.17 -0.96
C TYR A 100 -6.89 5.80 -0.32
N GLY A 101 -6.10 5.39 0.68
CA GLY A 101 -6.34 4.16 1.43
C GLY A 101 -7.67 4.15 2.22
N THR A 102 -8.32 5.30 2.42
CA THR A 102 -9.63 5.36 3.10
C THR A 102 -10.80 4.98 2.19
N THR A 103 -10.57 4.87 0.88
CA THR A 103 -11.63 4.65 -0.12
C THR A 103 -12.19 3.23 -0.07
N ASN A 104 -11.33 2.22 0.05
CA ASN A 104 -11.69 0.83 0.21
C ASN A 104 -10.51 0.04 0.79
N VAL A 105 -10.78 -1.20 1.21
CA VAL A 105 -9.79 -2.05 1.86
C VAL A 105 -8.66 -2.53 0.94
N THR A 106 -8.90 -2.68 -0.37
CA THR A 106 -7.86 -3.12 -1.30
C THR A 106 -6.83 -2.02 -1.53
N GLU A 107 -7.29 -0.77 -1.66
CA GLU A 107 -6.41 0.39 -1.76
C GLU A 107 -5.62 0.63 -0.48
N ASP A 108 -6.24 0.44 0.68
CA ASP A 108 -5.56 0.53 1.97
C ASP A 108 -4.38 -0.43 2.03
N ARG A 109 -4.63 -1.72 1.76
CA ARG A 109 -3.58 -2.76 1.75
C ARG A 109 -2.51 -2.49 0.71
N ALA A 110 -2.88 -2.06 -0.49
CA ALA A 110 -1.94 -1.73 -1.56
C ALA A 110 -1.05 -0.52 -1.23
N ILE A 111 -1.58 0.50 -0.54
CA ILE A 111 -0.80 1.62 -0.03
C ILE A 111 0.20 1.17 1.04
N PHE A 112 -0.20 0.29 1.96
CA PHE A 112 0.74 -0.27 2.93
C PHE A 112 1.82 -1.12 2.27
N ALA A 113 1.48 -1.94 1.27
CA ALA A 113 2.47 -2.72 0.51
C ALA A 113 3.47 -1.81 -0.20
N SER A 114 2.98 -0.76 -0.89
CA SER A 114 3.84 0.27 -1.47
C SER A 114 4.80 0.83 -0.41
N ALA A 115 4.29 1.29 0.72
CA ALA A 115 5.11 1.89 1.78
C ALA A 115 6.18 0.94 2.36
N ILE A 116 5.90 -0.37 2.43
CA ILE A 116 6.86 -1.37 2.89
C ILE A 116 7.97 -1.59 1.85
N PHE A 117 7.62 -1.62 0.56
CA PHE A 117 8.52 -2.05 -0.51
C PHE A 117 9.12 -0.92 -1.38
N SER A 118 8.75 0.34 -1.19
CA SER A 118 9.37 1.51 -1.86
C SER A 118 10.17 2.38 -0.90
N ASP A 119 11.09 3.20 -1.39
CA ASP A 119 11.96 4.02 -0.53
C ASP A 119 11.29 5.30 0.02
N PRO A 120 11.95 5.95 1.01
CA PRO A 120 11.37 7.04 1.80
C PRO A 120 10.97 8.31 1.04
N GLU A 121 11.40 8.51 -0.21
CA GLU A 121 11.10 9.74 -0.97
C GLU A 121 9.59 9.91 -1.28
N GLN A 122 8.85 8.82 -1.22
CA GLN A 122 7.39 8.79 -1.28
C GLN A 122 6.71 9.49 -0.09
N PHE A 123 7.42 9.55 1.03
CA PHE A 123 6.89 10.05 2.27
C PHE A 123 7.05 11.56 2.32
N GLN A 124 5.93 12.27 2.26
CA GLN A 124 5.91 13.72 2.11
C GLN A 124 6.04 14.45 3.46
N SER A 125 5.91 13.73 4.59
CA SER A 125 5.99 14.31 5.93
C SER A 125 6.93 13.59 6.89
N ASN A 126 6.97 12.25 6.89
CA ASN A 126 7.76 11.44 7.82
C ASN A 126 7.95 10.01 7.31
N SER A 127 8.86 9.23 7.86
CA SER A 127 9.03 7.81 7.48
C SER A 127 7.90 6.89 7.98
N LEU A 128 7.77 5.70 7.38
CA LEU A 128 6.88 4.64 7.89
C LEU A 128 7.19 4.27 9.35
N ALA A 129 8.47 4.22 9.73
CA ALA A 129 8.87 3.95 11.10
C ALA A 129 8.31 5.00 12.07
N THR A 130 8.39 6.28 11.71
CA THR A 130 7.82 7.37 12.51
C THR A 130 6.30 7.29 12.59
N PHE A 131 5.61 6.93 11.50
CA PHE A 131 4.17 6.71 11.54
C PHE A 131 3.80 5.54 12.45
N CYS A 132 4.53 4.42 12.40
CA CYS A 132 4.29 3.29 13.31
C CYS A 132 4.47 3.66 14.79
N GLN A 133 5.46 4.50 15.11
CA GLN A 133 5.70 4.96 16.49
C GLN A 133 4.57 5.85 17.01
N ASN A 134 3.98 6.69 16.14
CA ASN A 134 2.96 7.66 16.52
C ASN A 134 1.52 7.13 16.39
N ASP A 135 1.33 6.10 15.56
CA ASP A 135 0.02 5.53 15.25
C ASP A 135 0.05 3.99 15.42
N PRO A 136 -0.45 3.48 16.56
CA PRO A 136 -0.40 2.05 16.85
C PRO A 136 -1.28 1.22 15.91
N ILE A 137 -2.28 1.83 15.25
CA ILE A 137 -3.10 1.14 14.24
C ILE A 137 -2.29 0.94 12.97
N VAL A 138 -1.51 1.94 12.55
CA VAL A 138 -0.57 1.79 11.43
C VAL A 138 0.44 0.68 11.73
N ALA A 139 1.05 0.66 12.92
CA ALA A 139 1.97 -0.40 13.31
C ALA A 139 1.31 -1.79 13.28
N ALA A 140 0.08 -1.90 13.79
CA ALA A 140 -0.67 -3.16 13.75
C ALA A 140 -0.98 -3.63 12.33
N LYS A 141 -1.35 -2.72 11.42
CA LYS A 141 -1.59 -3.02 10.00
C LYS A 141 -0.31 -3.44 9.29
N VAL A 142 0.82 -2.79 9.53
CA VAL A 142 2.13 -3.21 9.00
C VAL A 142 2.43 -4.65 9.40
N ARG A 143 2.33 -4.96 10.70
CA ARG A 143 2.59 -6.31 11.21
C ARG A 143 1.62 -7.34 10.62
N ASN A 144 0.34 -6.98 10.49
CA ASN A 144 -0.68 -7.85 9.88
C ASN A 144 -0.34 -8.16 8.41
N LEU A 145 0.00 -7.14 7.61
CA LEU A 145 0.33 -7.33 6.19
C LEU A 145 1.61 -8.15 6.02
N ILE A 146 2.65 -7.89 6.81
CA ILE A 146 3.90 -8.66 6.76
C ILE A 146 3.65 -10.12 7.14
N ALA A 147 2.91 -10.37 8.22
CA ALA A 147 2.55 -11.73 8.62
C ALA A 147 1.75 -12.46 7.53
N TYR A 148 0.87 -11.74 6.83
CA TYR A 148 0.12 -12.26 5.70
C TYR A 148 1.03 -12.59 4.50
N LEU A 149 1.89 -11.67 4.08
CA LEU A 149 2.82 -11.86 2.96
C LEU A 149 3.81 -13.00 3.20
N ASN A 150 4.27 -13.18 4.45
CA ASN A 150 5.12 -14.30 4.83
C ASN A 150 4.45 -15.67 4.65
N ARG A 151 3.10 -15.77 4.73
CA ARG A 151 2.37 -17.01 4.46
C ARG A 151 2.29 -17.31 2.97
N PHE A 152 2.19 -16.26 2.15
CA PHE A 152 2.13 -16.37 0.69
C PHE A 152 3.49 -16.66 0.06
N TRP A 153 4.60 -16.35 0.75
CA TRP A 153 5.95 -16.40 0.20
C TRP A 153 6.76 -17.63 0.62
N PRO A 154 6.67 -18.79 -0.07
CA PRO A 154 7.67 -19.85 0.05
C PRO A 154 8.44 -20.04 -1.26
N PHE A 155 9.14 -19.00 -1.75
CA PHE A 155 10.16 -19.23 -2.78
C PHE A 155 11.40 -19.84 -2.11
N ALA A 156 11.76 -21.06 -2.54
CA ALA A 156 12.99 -21.72 -2.11
C ALA A 156 14.22 -20.93 -2.58
N GLY A 157 15.16 -20.66 -1.67
CA GLY A 157 16.33 -19.81 -1.93
C GLY A 157 16.44 -18.65 -0.93
N GLY A 158 17.65 -18.08 -0.82
CA GLY A 158 18.10 -17.18 0.26
C GLY A 158 17.34 -15.87 0.46
N GLU A 159 17.99 -14.92 1.14
CA GLU A 159 17.49 -13.57 1.36
C GLU A 159 17.07 -12.91 0.03
N SER A 160 15.89 -12.27 0.01
CA SER A 160 15.37 -11.54 -1.14
C SER A 160 15.10 -10.09 -0.75
N PHE A 161 15.01 -9.18 -1.73
CA PHE A 161 14.63 -7.78 -1.49
C PHE A 161 13.39 -7.67 -0.59
N TRP A 162 12.34 -8.43 -0.90
CA TRP A 162 11.10 -8.45 -0.10
C TRP A 162 11.32 -8.94 1.33
N LYS A 163 12.11 -9.99 1.54
CA LYS A 163 12.43 -10.49 2.90
C LYS A 163 13.17 -9.43 3.71
N THR A 164 14.20 -8.81 3.13
CA THR A 164 14.96 -7.73 3.77
C THR A 164 14.07 -6.54 4.14
N ARG A 165 13.22 -6.09 3.21
CA ARG A 165 12.28 -4.98 3.44
C ARG A 165 11.28 -5.31 4.54
N MET A 166 10.62 -6.46 4.46
CA MET A 166 9.66 -6.88 5.50
C MET A 166 10.33 -7.02 6.87
N ALA A 167 11.51 -7.62 6.96
CA ALA A 167 12.23 -7.76 8.22
C ALA A 167 12.60 -6.39 8.83
N GLY A 168 13.16 -5.49 8.02
CA GLY A 168 13.54 -4.14 8.46
C GLY A 168 12.34 -3.29 8.87
N THR A 169 11.24 -3.34 8.10
CA THR A 169 10.02 -2.61 8.45
C THR A 169 9.34 -3.18 9.69
N ASN A 170 9.29 -4.52 9.83
CA ASN A 170 8.69 -5.15 11.01
C ASN A 170 9.45 -4.76 12.28
N ALA A 171 10.79 -4.75 12.25
CA ALA A 171 11.61 -4.29 13.37
C ALA A 171 11.37 -2.81 13.71
N SER A 172 11.17 -1.97 12.70
CA SER A 172 10.94 -0.53 12.88
C SER A 172 9.52 -0.19 13.37
N CYS A 173 8.57 -1.10 13.17
CA CYS A 173 7.16 -0.97 13.55
C CYS A 173 6.76 -1.94 14.68
N SER A 174 7.74 -2.49 15.42
CA SER A 174 7.52 -3.36 16.58
C SER A 174 7.21 -2.55 17.84
#